data_AF-A0A3C0FBK4-F1
#
_entry.id   AF-A0A3C0FBK4-F1
#
_cell.length_a   1.000
_cell.length_b   1.000
_cell.length_c   1.000
_cell.angle_alpha   90.00
_cell.angle_beta   90.00
_cell.angle_gamma   90.00
#
_symmetry.space_group_name_H-M   'P 1'
#
loop_
_entity.id
_entity.type
_entity.pdbx_description
1 polymer ?
#
loop_
_entity_poly.entity_id
_entity_poly.type
_entity_poly.pdbx_seq_one_letter_code
_entity_poly.pdbx_strand_id
1 'polypeptide(L)'
;IIPGKTPCYRCFFPRVPPPGAAPTCAEAGVLGAVAGLVGAIQAGEAVKFLVGAGELLAGRLLLVDMLQMTFHEVKVQRDPACPVCREDAVIELVDLEEECAVPTP
;
A
#
# COMPACT_ATOMS: atom_id res chain seq x y z
N ILE A 1 5.64 -6.83 -0.09
CA ILE A 1 6.13 -6.73 -1.48
C ILE A 1 7.51 -7.35 -1.53
N ILE A 2 7.71 -8.40 -2.31
CA ILE A 2 9.01 -9.02 -2.57
C ILE A 2 9.19 -9.05 -4.10
N PRO A 3 10.13 -8.27 -4.65
CA PRO A 3 10.35 -8.19 -6.10
C PRO A 3 10.49 -9.57 -6.76
N GLY A 4 9.84 -9.76 -7.90
CA GLY A 4 9.84 -11.01 -8.65
C GLY A 4 9.01 -12.15 -8.04
N LYS A 5 8.64 -12.09 -6.76
CA LYS A 5 7.93 -13.17 -6.04
C LYS A 5 6.48 -12.85 -5.68
N THR A 6 6.18 -11.61 -5.31
CA THR A 6 4.81 -11.17 -4.94
C THR A 6 4.36 -10.00 -5.81
N PRO A 7 3.06 -9.64 -5.84
CA PRO A 7 2.61 -8.38 -6.44
C PRO A 7 3.37 -7.17 -5.86
N CYS A 8 3.58 -6.17 -6.72
CA CYS A 8 4.02 -4.83 -6.31
C CYS A 8 2.80 -3.96 -5.94
N TYR A 9 3.06 -2.76 -5.45
CA TYR A 9 2.01 -1.79 -5.12
C TYR A 9 1.08 -1.51 -6.32
N ARG A 10 1.66 -1.38 -7.52
CA ARG A 10 0.92 -1.07 -8.76
C ARG A 10 0.10 -2.25 -9.31
N CYS A 11 0.31 -3.48 -8.84
CA CYS A 11 -0.62 -4.58 -9.13
C CYS A 11 -1.96 -4.39 -8.41
N PHE A 12 -1.96 -3.69 -7.27
CA PHE A 12 -3.17 -3.45 -6.49
C PHE A 12 -3.78 -2.07 -6.75
N PHE A 13 -2.94 -1.05 -6.92
CA PHE A 13 -3.36 0.30 -7.32
C PHE A 13 -2.75 0.64 -8.68
N PRO A 14 -3.38 0.26 -9.81
CA PRO A 14 -2.77 0.37 -11.15
C PRO A 14 -2.57 1.79 -11.64
N ARG A 15 -3.41 2.72 -11.20
CA ARG A 15 -3.37 4.15 -11.58
C ARG A 15 -3.48 5.03 -10.35
N VAL A 16 -2.98 6.26 -10.46
CA VAL A 16 -3.18 7.26 -9.41
C VAL A 16 -4.68 7.56 -9.38
N PRO A 17 -5.33 7.60 -8.19
CA PRO A 17 -6.71 8.05 -8.09
C PRO A 17 -6.84 9.48 -8.64
N PRO A 18 -7.97 9.86 -9.24
CA PRO A 18 -8.14 11.23 -9.69
C PRO A 18 -8.08 12.22 -8.51
N PRO A 19 -7.67 13.48 -8.74
CA PRO A 19 -7.68 14.52 -7.71
C PRO A 19 -9.04 14.59 -7.00
N GLY A 20 -9.03 14.66 -5.67
CA GLY A 20 -10.26 14.73 -4.86
C GLY A 20 -11.01 13.40 -4.69
N ALA A 21 -10.50 12.27 -5.20
CA ALA A 21 -11.11 10.95 -4.96
C ALA A 21 -11.08 10.50 -3.48
N ALA A 22 -10.19 11.08 -2.68
CA ALA A 22 -10.12 10.87 -1.24
C ALA A 22 -9.74 12.18 -0.54
N PRO A 23 -10.27 12.43 0.67
CA PRO A 23 -9.89 13.57 1.47
C PRO A 23 -8.42 13.45 1.89
N THR A 24 -7.75 14.58 2.07
CA THR A 24 -6.39 14.59 2.60
C THR A 24 -6.37 14.18 4.08
N CYS A 25 -5.20 13.78 4.59
CA CYS A 25 -5.03 13.54 6.04
C CYS A 25 -5.36 14.76 6.89
N ALA A 26 -5.17 15.97 6.35
CA ALA A 26 -5.52 17.23 7.01
C ALA A 26 -7.04 17.50 7.01
N GLU A 27 -7.77 17.02 5.99
CA GLU A 27 -9.22 17.18 5.86
C GLU A 27 -9.99 16.13 6.66
N ALA A 28 -9.58 14.85 6.60
CA ALA A 28 -10.29 13.75 7.27
C ALA A 28 -9.86 13.55 8.72
N GLY A 29 -8.62 13.91 9.05
CA GLY A 29 -7.97 13.53 10.32
C GLY A 29 -7.60 12.04 10.37
N VAL A 30 -6.69 11.69 11.29
CA VAL A 30 -6.30 10.31 11.56
C VAL A 30 -6.21 10.07 13.06
N LEU A 31 -6.86 9.02 13.55
CA LEU A 31 -6.73 8.61 14.94
C LEU A 31 -5.29 8.11 15.18
N GLY A 32 -4.54 8.77 16.07
CA GLY A 32 -3.13 8.43 16.32
C GLY A 32 -2.91 6.97 16.72
N ALA A 33 -3.90 6.34 17.38
CA ALA A 33 -3.87 4.92 17.70
C ALA A 33 -3.83 4.02 16.44
N VAL A 34 -4.51 4.40 15.36
CA VAL A 34 -4.45 3.68 14.05
C VAL A 34 -3.04 3.73 13.50
N ALA A 35 -2.45 4.93 13.45
CA ALA A 35 -1.08 5.10 12.96
C ALA A 35 -0.08 4.31 13.80
N GLY A 36 -0.21 4.33 15.13
CA GLY A 36 0.64 3.56 16.05
C GLY A 36 0.50 2.05 15.86
N LEU A 37 -0.73 1.53 15.74
CA LEU A 37 -0.99 0.11 15.51
C LEU A 37 -0.41 -0.37 14.18
N VAL A 38 -0.72 0.35 13.08
CA VAL A 38 -0.22 0.00 11.74
C VAL A 38 1.31 0.09 11.69
N GLY A 39 1.91 1.11 12.30
CA GLY A 39 3.37 1.24 12.40
C GLY A 39 4.02 0.08 13.16
N ALA A 40 3.42 -0.36 14.28
CA ALA A 40 3.91 -1.51 15.03
C ALA A 40 3.83 -2.81 14.22
N ILE A 41 2.75 -3.02 13.45
CA ILE A 41 2.61 -4.16 12.53
C ILE A 41 3.70 -4.11 11.45
N GLN A 42 3.93 -2.95 10.82
CA GLN A 42 4.97 -2.76 9.81
C GLN A 42 6.37 -3.05 10.37
N ALA A 43 6.67 -2.57 11.59
CA ALA A 43 7.94 -2.85 12.26
C ALA A 43 8.11 -4.35 12.54
N GLY A 44 7.05 -5.03 12.99
CA GLY A 44 7.05 -6.48 13.19
C GLY A 44 7.33 -7.25 11.90
N GLU A 45 6.71 -6.89 10.78
CA GLU A 45 7.00 -7.47 9.46
C GLU A 45 8.45 -7.26 9.03
N ALA A 46 8.99 -6.07 9.26
CA ALA A 46 10.39 -5.76 8.94
C ALA A 46 11.36 -6.64 9.77
N VAL A 47 11.13 -6.76 11.08
CA VAL A 47 11.95 -7.63 11.95
C VAL A 47 11.88 -9.08 11.50
N LYS A 48 10.67 -9.62 11.26
CA LYS A 48 10.49 -10.99 10.76
C LYS A 48 11.26 -11.25 9.48
N PHE A 49 11.21 -10.30 8.55
CA PHE A 49 11.94 -10.39 7.28
C PHE A 49 13.45 -10.44 7.51
N LEU A 50 13.99 -9.55 8.35
CA LEU A 50 15.43 -9.46 8.61
C LEU A 50 16.01 -10.71 9.29
N VAL A 51 15.25 -11.33 10.20
CA VAL A 51 15.72 -12.50 10.96
C VAL A 51 15.28 -13.83 10.32
N GLY A 52 14.52 -13.79 9.23
CA GLY A 52 14.01 -14.98 8.54
C GLY A 52 13.03 -15.81 9.39
N ALA A 53 12.20 -15.18 10.22
CA ALA A 53 11.29 -15.87 11.13
C ALA A 53 9.81 -15.66 10.79
N GLY A 54 9.01 -16.69 11.05
CA GLY A 54 7.56 -16.68 10.88
C GLY A 54 7.11 -16.53 9.43
N GLU A 55 5.82 -16.25 9.26
CA GLU A 55 5.22 -16.00 7.95
C GLU A 55 5.01 -14.50 7.74
N LEU A 56 5.45 -13.99 6.59
CA LEU A 56 5.29 -12.59 6.21
C LEU A 56 3.92 -12.33 5.58
N LEU A 57 3.40 -11.13 5.74
CA LEU A 57 2.23 -10.61 5.02
C LEU A 57 2.53 -10.31 3.53
N ALA A 58 3.65 -10.78 2.99
CA ALA A 58 4.02 -10.57 1.60
C ALA A 58 2.94 -11.12 0.64
N GLY A 59 2.51 -10.30 -0.33
CA GLY A 59 1.44 -10.65 -1.27
C GLY A 59 0.02 -10.55 -0.68
N ARG A 60 -0.13 -10.01 0.54
CA ARG A 60 -1.41 -9.80 1.21
C ARG A 60 -1.60 -8.33 1.56
N LEU A 61 -2.86 -7.89 1.54
CA LEU A 61 -3.30 -6.62 2.09
C LEU A 61 -3.98 -6.91 3.43
N LEU A 62 -3.51 -6.28 4.50
CA LEU A 62 -4.15 -6.33 5.80
C LEU A 62 -5.01 -5.08 5.98
N LEU A 63 -6.32 -5.30 6.12
CA LEU A 63 -7.30 -4.28 6.46
C LEU A 63 -7.51 -4.29 7.97
N VAL A 64 -7.41 -3.11 8.58
CA VAL A 64 -7.60 -2.92 10.03
C VAL A 64 -8.80 -2.01 10.22
N ASP A 65 -9.90 -2.57 10.74
CA ASP A 65 -11.04 -1.79 11.21
C ASP A 65 -10.91 -1.62 12.72
N MET A 66 -10.52 -0.43 13.16
CA MET A 66 -10.37 -0.13 14.58
C MET A 66 -11.68 0.15 15.31
N LEU A 67 -12.77 0.45 14.59
CA LEU A 67 -14.07 0.68 15.22
C LEU A 67 -14.68 -0.65 15.66
N GLN A 68 -14.54 -1.68 14.81
CA GLN A 68 -15.00 -3.04 15.10
C GLN A 68 -13.90 -3.93 15.69
N MET A 69 -12.66 -3.45 15.73
CA MET A 69 -11.47 -4.21 16.13
C MET A 69 -11.32 -5.53 15.37
N THR A 70 -11.42 -5.46 14.05
CA THR A 70 -11.28 -6.60 13.15
C THR A 70 -10.10 -6.46 12.20
N PHE A 71 -9.57 -7.62 11.81
CA PHE A 71 -8.46 -7.75 10.87
C PHE A 71 -8.89 -8.62 9.72
N HIS A 72 -8.79 -8.11 8.50
CA HIS A 72 -9.14 -8.85 7.29
C HIS A 72 -7.95 -8.91 6.34
N GLU A 73 -7.54 -10.12 5.99
CA GLU A 73 -6.48 -10.35 5.02
C GLU A 73 -7.07 -10.62 3.63
N VAL A 74 -6.58 -9.88 2.64
CA VAL A 74 -6.93 -10.08 1.23
C VAL A 74 -5.67 -10.49 0.48
N LYS A 75 -5.70 -11.64 -0.19
CA LYS A 75 -4.61 -12.06 -1.08
C LYS A 75 -4.62 -11.21 -2.34
N VAL A 76 -3.48 -10.62 -2.66
CA VAL A 76 -3.29 -9.83 -3.88
C VAL A 76 -2.57 -10.71 -4.90
N GLN A 77 -3.05 -10.69 -6.14
CA GLN A 77 -2.43 -11.40 -7.24
C GLN A 77 -1.51 -10.46 -8.02
N ARG A 78 -0.43 -11.02 -8.59
CA ARG A 78 0.40 -10.27 -9.52
C ARG A 78 -0.37 -10.07 -10.81
N ASP A 79 -0.43 -8.83 -11.28
CA ASP A 79 -1.02 -8.49 -12.57
C ASP A 79 0.01 -8.75 -13.68
N PRO A 80 -0.27 -9.65 -14.65
CA PRO A 80 0.61 -9.88 -15.80
C PRO A 80 0.82 -8.62 -16.66
N ALA A 81 -0.15 -7.70 -16.66
CA ALA A 81 -0.09 -6.45 -17.39
C ALA A 81 0.44 -5.28 -16.55
N CYS A 82 1.01 -5.55 -15.36
CA CYS A 82 1.46 -4.51 -14.45
C CYS A 82 2.47 -3.57 -15.13
N PRO A 83 2.27 -2.23 -15.09
CA PRO A 83 3.18 -1.29 -15.74
C PRO A 83 4.58 -1.26 -15.09
N VAL A 84 4.73 -1.79 -13.87
CA VAL A 84 5.95 -1.70 -13.07
C VAL A 84 6.69 -3.02 -12.93
N CYS A 85 5.97 -4.12 -12.64
CA CYS A 85 6.61 -5.38 -12.28
C CYS A 85 6.39 -6.54 -13.26
N ARG A 86 5.84 -6.28 -14.45
CA ARG A 86 5.93 -7.26 -15.56
C ARG A 86 7.40 -7.36 -16.04
N GLU A 87 7.73 -8.42 -16.75
CA GLU A 87 9.13 -8.76 -17.08
C GLU A 87 9.78 -7.75 -18.05
N ASP A 88 9.00 -7.19 -18.96
CA ASP A 88 9.39 -6.19 -19.96
C ASP A 88 8.87 -4.78 -19.62
N ALA A 89 8.71 -4.48 -18.33
CA ALA A 89 8.21 -3.19 -17.87
C ALA A 89 9.16 -2.04 -18.26
N VAL A 90 8.67 -1.11 -19.07
CA VAL A 90 9.26 0.22 -19.23
C VAL A 90 8.55 1.14 -18.24
N ILE A 91 9.29 1.66 -17.27
CA ILE A 91 8.75 2.51 -16.21
C ILE A 91 8.83 3.96 -16.68
N GLU A 92 7.66 4.57 -16.87
CA GLU A 92 7.54 6.01 -17.00
C GLU A 92 7.39 6.62 -15.60
N LEU A 93 8.26 7.57 -15.29
CA LEU A 93 8.17 8.37 -14.09
C LEU A 93 7.17 9.49 -14.34
N VAL A 94 6.18 9.60 -13.45
CA VAL A 94 5.16 10.64 -13.49
C VAL A 94 5.36 11.53 -12.29
N ASP A 95 5.38 12.85 -12.50
CA ASP A 95 5.49 13.81 -11.42
C ASP A 95 4.15 13.90 -10.66
N LEU A 96 4.14 13.34 -9.46
CA LEU A 96 2.96 13.24 -8.60
C LEU A 96 2.42 14.61 -8.13
N GLU A 97 3.22 15.68 -8.29
CA GLU A 97 2.80 17.05 -8.01
C GLU A 97 1.68 17.52 -8.96
N GLU A 98 1.59 16.96 -10.17
CA GLU A 98 0.56 17.35 -11.14
C GLU A 98 -0.73 16.50 -11.02
N GLU A 99 -0.63 15.24 -10.56
CA GLU A 99 -1.77 14.30 -10.51
C GLU A 99 -2.43 14.17 -9.13
N CYS A 100 -1.68 14.38 -8.04
CA CYS A 100 -2.21 14.34 -6.67
C CYS A 100 -2.40 15.75 -6.08
N ALA A 101 -2.22 16.81 -6.87
CA ALA A 101 -2.43 18.18 -6.42
C ALA A 101 -3.81 18.34 -5.79
N VAL A 102 -3.83 18.76 -4.53
CA VAL A 102 -5.03 19.24 -3.86
C VAL A 102 -5.36 20.59 -4.52
N PRO A 103 -6.59 20.83 -5.00
CA PRO A 103 -6.94 22.15 -5.51
C PRO A 103 -6.70 23.19 -4.41
N THR A 104 -5.85 24.17 -4.69
CA THR A 104 -5.66 25.33 -3.82
C THR A 104 -6.96 26.16 -3.80
N PRO A 105 -7.41 26.66 -2.63
CA PRO A 105 -8.61 27.49 -2.54
C PRO A 105 -8.50 28.81 -3.31
#